data_AF-A0A5C8P130-F1
#
_entry.id   AF-A0A5C8P130-F1
#
_cell.length_a   1.000
_cell.length_b   1.000
_cell.length_c   1.000
_cell.angle_alpha   90.00
_cell.angle_beta   90.00
_cell.angle_gamma   90.00
#
_symmetry.space_group_name_H-M   'P 1'
#
loop_
_entity.id
_entity.type
_entity.pdbx_description
1 polymer ?
#
loop_
_entity_poly.entity_id
_entity_poly.type
_entity_poly.pdbx_seq_one_letter_code
_entity_poly.pdbx_strand_id
1 'polypeptide(L)'
;MFRSFGLLYLQACLSTALLAAGPAAAWSNHALATRSALAPLTGLAAGASVEVERIETFLAAQGRVLTDVLDEHERWAREHLPDYPPRPDALRFAPGDASDAADLRRRFLAALRLAPDARTELYLQRLPGESLEGRPMLPGAEVTTLGGNRVVARSQYVRLAAGDRVSPAEVLSTASDEPDYGMDLGLWADNGTAHGRVYGFGPQPFGNPALAFSSQAPIHMGFWHESPIVSAAAPFLKRTLPEYRITLFIALARQALRTGHAYWGWRFAGWALHYVQDLTQPYHARVLPGLGTARMLWINALSLAGENPAARDAMIDLLVPLMSEFGAHTRAFVRALRGEP
;
A
#
# COMPACT_ATOMS: atom_id res chain seq x y z
N MET A 1 -52.54 22.66 10.29
CA MET A 1 -52.56 21.19 10.05
C MET A 1 -51.62 20.73 8.94
N PHE A 2 -51.58 21.35 7.76
CA PHE A 2 -50.76 20.87 6.63
C PHE A 2 -49.22 20.95 6.81
N ARG A 3 -48.69 21.90 7.60
CA ARG A 3 -47.23 22.01 7.84
C ARG A 3 -46.65 20.87 8.70
N SER A 4 -47.45 20.29 9.60
CA SER A 4 -46.99 19.25 10.53
C SER A 4 -46.86 17.87 9.85
N PHE A 5 -47.70 17.59 8.85
CA PHE A 5 -47.64 16.34 8.07
C PHE A 5 -46.41 16.29 7.15
N GLY A 6 -46.01 17.42 6.56
CA GLY A 6 -44.80 17.49 5.75
C GLY A 6 -43.51 17.24 6.54
N LEU A 7 -43.44 17.75 7.78
CA LEU A 7 -42.29 17.54 8.67
C LEU A 7 -42.16 16.08 9.12
N LEU A 8 -43.29 15.45 9.47
CA LEU A 8 -43.35 14.05 9.87
C LEU A 8 -42.99 13.10 8.72
N TYR A 9 -43.44 13.42 7.50
CA TYR A 9 -43.08 12.65 6.31
C TYR A 9 -41.59 12.77 5.99
N LEU A 10 -41.01 13.97 6.10
CA LEU A 10 -39.57 14.17 5.90
C LEU A 10 -38.74 13.44 6.96
N GLN A 11 -39.15 13.50 8.24
CA GLN A 11 -38.49 12.76 9.32
C GLN A 11 -38.60 11.25 9.13
N ALA A 12 -39.75 10.75 8.67
CA ALA A 12 -39.93 9.34 8.35
C ALA A 12 -38.99 8.93 7.21
N CYS A 13 -38.97 9.65 6.09
CA CYS A 13 -38.06 9.38 4.98
C CYS A 13 -36.58 9.45 5.37
N LEU A 14 -36.18 10.43 6.20
CA LEU A 14 -34.81 10.56 6.69
C LEU A 14 -34.44 9.40 7.64
N SER A 15 -35.38 8.99 8.50
CA SER A 15 -35.19 7.86 9.41
C SER A 15 -35.09 6.54 8.63
N THR A 16 -35.92 6.34 7.60
CA THR A 16 -35.84 5.16 6.73
C THR A 16 -34.54 5.15 5.91
N ALA A 17 -34.06 6.31 5.45
CA ALA A 17 -32.78 6.42 4.75
C ALA A 17 -31.58 6.16 5.67
N LEU A 18 -31.63 6.61 6.94
CA LEU A 18 -30.62 6.31 7.96
C LEU A 18 -30.64 4.85 8.38
N LEU A 19 -31.81 4.21 8.43
CA LEU A 19 -31.98 2.78 8.73
C LEU A 19 -31.67 1.88 7.53
N ALA A 20 -31.73 2.41 6.30
CA ALA A 20 -31.34 1.73 5.06
C ALA A 20 -29.86 1.96 4.68
N ALA A 21 -29.13 2.76 5.46
CA ALA A 21 -27.69 2.92 5.30
C ALA A 21 -27.01 1.62 5.73
N GLY A 22 -26.72 0.74 4.76
CA GLY A 22 -25.84 -0.41 4.99
C GLY A 22 -24.44 0.04 5.42
N PRO A 23 -23.63 -0.86 6.02
CA PRO A 23 -22.25 -0.54 6.33
C PRO A 23 -21.53 -0.06 5.05
N ALA A 24 -20.82 1.06 5.15
CA ALA A 24 -20.00 1.54 4.04
C ALA A 24 -18.98 0.46 3.68
N ALA A 25 -18.98 0.02 2.43
CA ALA A 25 -18.00 -0.95 1.97
C ALA A 25 -16.59 -0.35 2.07
N ALA A 26 -15.65 -1.11 2.64
CA ALA A 26 -14.24 -0.71 2.62
C ALA A 26 -13.76 -0.56 1.18
N TRP A 27 -13.07 0.54 0.90
CA TRP A 27 -12.44 0.78 -0.40
C TRP A 27 -11.15 -0.04 -0.53
N SER A 28 -10.74 -0.32 -1.77
CA SER A 28 -9.59 -1.20 -2.05
C SER A 28 -8.80 -0.82 -3.31
N ASN A 29 -9.05 0.35 -3.88
CA ASN A 29 -8.36 0.83 -5.08
C ASN A 29 -7.90 2.26 -4.80
N HIS A 30 -6.59 2.42 -4.63
CA HIS A 30 -5.96 3.69 -4.28
C HIS A 30 -6.05 4.67 -5.44
N ALA A 31 -5.91 4.22 -6.69
CA ALA A 31 -5.97 5.10 -7.85
C ALA A 31 -7.31 5.84 -7.97
N LEU A 32 -8.42 5.13 -7.72
CA LEU A 32 -9.77 5.68 -7.73
C LEU A 32 -9.94 6.77 -6.66
N ALA A 33 -9.59 6.47 -5.41
CA ALA A 33 -9.69 7.42 -4.31
C ALA A 33 -8.77 8.64 -4.54
N THR A 34 -7.55 8.39 -4.99
CA THR A 34 -6.57 9.43 -5.33
C THR A 34 -7.11 10.36 -6.40
N ARG A 35 -7.62 9.84 -7.52
CA ARG A 35 -8.08 10.68 -8.62
C ARG A 35 -9.20 11.63 -8.17
N SER A 36 -10.15 11.13 -7.39
CA SER A 36 -11.23 11.95 -6.81
C SER A 36 -10.69 13.01 -5.84
N ALA A 37 -9.72 12.67 -4.99
CA ALA A 37 -9.10 13.60 -4.04
C ALA A 37 -8.26 14.69 -4.72
N LEU A 38 -7.70 14.42 -5.89
CA LEU A 38 -6.91 15.39 -6.66
C LEU A 38 -7.75 16.36 -7.49
N ALA A 39 -9.02 16.04 -7.78
CA ALA A 39 -9.90 16.86 -8.61
C ALA A 39 -9.99 18.36 -8.22
N PRO A 40 -10.03 18.76 -6.93
CA PRO A 40 -10.09 20.17 -6.55
C PRO A 40 -8.72 20.89 -6.59
N LEU A 41 -7.60 20.19 -6.80
CA LEU A 41 -6.27 20.78 -6.72
C LEU A 41 -5.87 21.45 -8.05
N THR A 42 -5.93 22.78 -8.09
CA THR A 42 -5.60 23.60 -9.26
C THR A 42 -4.15 23.47 -9.74
N GLY A 43 -3.21 23.08 -8.88
CA GLY A 43 -1.80 22.81 -9.26
C GLY A 43 -1.62 21.55 -10.12
N LEU A 44 -2.63 20.69 -10.19
CA LEU A 44 -2.73 19.52 -11.06
C LEU A 44 -3.78 19.76 -12.16
N ALA A 45 -3.94 21.03 -12.57
CA ALA A 45 -4.98 21.51 -13.47
C ALA A 45 -5.15 20.68 -14.74
N ALA A 46 -6.38 20.68 -15.24
CA ALA A 46 -6.72 20.22 -16.58
C ALA A 46 -5.81 20.90 -17.62
N GLY A 47 -4.93 20.13 -18.27
CA GLY A 47 -3.99 20.60 -19.28
C GLY A 47 -2.50 20.53 -18.87
N ALA A 48 -2.18 20.32 -17.59
CA ALA A 48 -0.82 20.02 -17.19
C ALA A 48 -0.38 18.68 -17.81
N SER A 49 0.85 18.62 -18.31
CA SER A 49 1.40 17.43 -18.93
C SER A 49 2.86 17.24 -18.55
N VAL A 50 3.25 15.98 -18.36
CA VAL A 50 4.63 15.55 -18.15
C VAL A 50 5.03 14.55 -19.21
N GLU A 51 6.32 14.55 -19.54
CA GLU A 51 6.91 13.58 -20.45
C GLU A 51 7.22 12.28 -19.72
N VAL A 52 6.75 11.16 -20.27
CA VAL A 52 6.97 9.83 -19.72
C VAL A 52 8.44 9.45 -19.86
N GLU A 53 9.05 9.04 -18.75
CA GLU A 53 10.48 8.73 -18.66
C GLU A 53 10.71 7.31 -18.14
N ARG A 54 11.63 6.55 -18.76
CA ARG A 54 12.04 5.23 -18.26
C ARG A 54 12.83 5.37 -16.95
N ILE A 55 12.67 4.42 -16.02
CA ILE A 55 13.42 4.44 -14.76
C ILE A 55 14.93 4.47 -15.01
N GLU A 56 15.40 3.75 -16.03
CA GLU A 56 16.82 3.67 -16.37
C GLU A 56 17.37 5.03 -16.83
N THR A 57 16.56 5.83 -17.54
CA THR A 57 16.94 7.19 -17.96
C THR A 57 17.08 8.10 -16.73
N PHE A 58 16.10 8.05 -15.83
CA PHE A 58 16.14 8.79 -14.56
C PHE A 58 17.36 8.41 -13.71
N LEU A 59 17.62 7.10 -13.56
CA LEU A 59 18.75 6.61 -12.76
C LEU A 59 20.10 6.94 -13.39
N ALA A 60 20.22 6.90 -14.72
CA ALA A 60 21.44 7.32 -15.40
C ALA A 60 21.73 8.82 -15.19
N ALA A 61 20.70 9.66 -15.19
CA ALA A 61 20.83 11.09 -14.97
C ALA A 61 21.07 11.46 -13.50
N GLN A 62 20.37 10.81 -12.56
CA GLN A 62 20.35 11.20 -11.15
C GLN A 62 21.17 10.30 -10.23
N GLY A 63 21.76 9.21 -10.73
CA GLY A 63 22.33 8.16 -9.90
C GLY A 63 23.30 8.65 -8.82
N ARG A 64 24.22 9.56 -9.17
CA ARG A 64 25.16 10.16 -8.21
C ARG A 64 24.45 10.92 -7.10
N VAL A 65 23.49 11.78 -7.46
CA VAL A 65 22.73 12.57 -6.48
C VAL A 65 21.84 11.68 -5.62
N LEU A 66 21.26 10.62 -6.20
CA LEU A 66 20.45 9.65 -5.47
C LEU A 66 21.26 8.88 -4.43
N THR A 67 22.57 8.71 -4.63
CA THR A 67 23.43 8.12 -3.60
C THR A 67 23.39 8.97 -2.33
N ASP A 68 23.55 10.28 -2.46
CA ASP A 68 23.54 11.21 -1.33
C ASP A 68 22.15 11.33 -0.69
N VAL A 69 21.09 11.40 -1.51
CA VAL A 69 19.70 11.45 -1.03
C VAL A 69 19.35 10.21 -0.22
N LEU A 70 19.75 9.01 -0.68
CA LEU A 70 19.46 7.77 0.02
C LEU A 70 20.31 7.60 1.28
N ASP A 71 21.54 8.10 1.30
CA ASP A 71 22.36 8.10 2.52
C ASP A 71 21.86 9.11 3.55
N GLU A 72 21.35 10.27 3.11
CA GLU A 72 20.70 11.24 3.98
C GLU A 72 19.41 10.68 4.58
N HIS A 73 18.56 10.05 3.76
CA HIS A 73 17.35 9.40 4.25
C HIS A 73 17.66 8.25 5.21
N GLU A 74 18.69 7.43 4.93
CA GLU A 74 19.12 6.36 5.84
C GLU A 74 19.58 6.90 7.20
N ARG A 75 20.36 7.99 7.22
CA ARG A 75 20.75 8.66 8.48
C ARG A 75 19.53 9.18 9.23
N TRP A 76 18.64 9.87 8.52
CA TRP A 76 17.41 10.40 9.10
C TRP A 76 16.53 9.27 9.68
N ALA A 77 16.37 8.17 8.96
CA ALA A 77 15.56 7.04 9.38
C ALA A 77 16.10 6.39 10.66
N ARG A 78 17.42 6.21 10.77
CA ARG A 78 18.07 5.69 11.99
C ARG A 78 17.86 6.59 13.21
N GLU A 79 17.79 7.90 13.00
CA GLU A 79 17.64 8.87 14.07
C GLU A 79 16.18 9.06 14.51
N HIS A 80 15.23 8.98 13.57
CA HIS A 80 13.85 9.41 13.81
C HIS A 80 12.82 8.28 13.84
N LEU A 81 13.08 7.14 13.20
CA LEU A 81 12.10 6.06 13.11
C LEU A 81 12.32 5.03 14.23
N PRO A 82 11.34 4.84 15.14
CA PRO A 82 11.42 3.81 16.17
C PRO A 82 11.54 2.41 15.55
N ASP A 83 12.37 1.56 16.13
CA ASP A 83 12.53 0.15 15.73
C ASP A 83 12.91 -0.08 14.26
N TYR A 84 13.41 0.96 13.55
CA TYR A 84 13.88 0.87 12.17
C TYR A 84 15.09 -0.04 12.03
N PRO A 85 15.02 -1.14 11.25
CA PRO A 85 16.19 -1.97 10.97
C PRO A 85 17.12 -1.23 10.00
N PRO A 86 18.34 -0.88 10.42
CA PRO A 86 19.25 -0.11 9.59
C PRO A 86 19.56 -0.83 8.27
N ARG A 87 19.62 -0.10 7.16
CA ARG A 87 19.98 -0.68 5.86
C ARG A 87 21.41 -1.25 5.93
N PRO A 88 21.65 -2.52 5.55
CA PRO A 88 22.99 -3.05 5.40
C PRO A 88 23.85 -2.22 4.44
N ASP A 89 25.13 -2.01 4.75
CA ASP A 89 26.04 -1.19 3.92
C ASP A 89 26.22 -1.76 2.50
N ALA A 90 26.13 -3.09 2.36
CA ALA A 90 26.16 -3.77 1.06
C ALA A 90 24.98 -3.40 0.13
N LEU A 91 23.91 -2.82 0.68
CA LEU A 91 22.76 -2.30 -0.07
C LEU A 91 22.85 -0.79 -0.31
N ARG A 92 23.96 -0.14 0.03
CA ARG A 92 24.17 1.25 -0.33
C ARG A 92 24.09 1.42 -1.84
N PHE A 93 23.33 2.41 -2.30
CA PHE A 93 23.21 2.67 -3.73
C PHE A 93 24.54 3.17 -4.29
N ALA A 94 25.15 2.38 -5.17
CA ALA A 94 26.41 2.69 -5.83
C ALA A 94 26.19 2.56 -7.35
N PRO A 95 25.76 3.64 -8.04
CA PRO A 95 25.41 3.58 -9.47
C PRO A 95 26.63 3.30 -10.35
N GLY A 96 27.83 3.66 -9.90
CA GLY A 96 29.09 3.44 -10.64
C GLY A 96 29.49 1.96 -10.75
N ASP A 97 28.92 1.10 -9.90
CA ASP A 97 29.19 -0.34 -9.90
C ASP A 97 28.24 -1.12 -10.82
N ALA A 98 27.29 -0.44 -11.46
CA ALA A 98 26.32 -1.05 -12.34
C ALA A 98 26.96 -1.48 -13.67
N SER A 99 26.75 -2.73 -14.08
CA SER A 99 27.27 -3.24 -15.36
C SER A 99 26.50 -2.70 -16.58
N ASP A 100 25.21 -2.44 -16.40
CA ASP A 100 24.29 -1.98 -17.43
C ASP A 100 23.05 -1.32 -16.79
N ALA A 101 22.13 -0.85 -17.62
CA ALA A 101 20.91 -0.17 -17.18
C ALA A 101 19.97 -1.06 -16.34
N ALA A 102 19.90 -2.36 -16.64
CA ALA A 102 19.08 -3.30 -15.89
C ALA A 102 19.70 -3.58 -14.51
N ASP A 103 21.03 -3.67 -14.44
CA ASP A 103 21.77 -3.77 -13.18
C ASP A 103 21.63 -2.51 -12.32
N LEU A 104 21.69 -1.34 -12.95
CA LEU A 104 21.45 -0.06 -12.27
C LEU A 104 20.06 -0.02 -11.63
N ARG A 105 19.03 -0.45 -12.36
CA ARG A 105 17.66 -0.58 -11.81
C ARG A 105 17.62 -1.57 -10.65
N ARG A 106 18.20 -2.77 -10.79
CA ARG A 106 18.23 -3.78 -9.71
C ARG A 106 18.90 -3.24 -8.45
N ARG A 107 20.05 -2.57 -8.60
CA ARG A 107 20.78 -1.94 -7.48
C ARG A 107 19.97 -0.84 -6.82
N PHE A 108 19.25 -0.03 -7.61
CA PHE A 108 18.35 0.98 -7.08
C PHE A 108 17.23 0.34 -6.25
N LEU A 109 16.51 -0.65 -6.79
CA LEU A 109 15.44 -1.35 -6.06
C LEU A 109 15.97 -2.02 -4.77
N ALA A 110 17.15 -2.63 -4.83
CA ALA A 110 17.80 -3.23 -3.66
C ALA A 110 18.17 -2.19 -2.60
N ALA A 111 18.65 -1.01 -3.00
CA ALA A 111 18.97 0.07 -2.08
C ALA A 111 17.75 0.67 -1.37
N LEU A 112 16.59 0.65 -2.04
CA LEU A 112 15.29 0.98 -1.45
C LEU A 112 14.71 -0.19 -0.62
N ARG A 113 15.32 -1.37 -0.70
CA ARG A 113 14.83 -2.65 -0.16
C ARG A 113 13.42 -2.99 -0.65
N LEU A 114 13.20 -2.86 -1.96
CA LEU A 114 11.99 -3.31 -2.65
C LEU A 114 12.22 -4.70 -3.27
N ALA A 115 11.13 -5.38 -3.61
CA ALA A 115 11.21 -6.64 -4.33
C ALA A 115 11.97 -6.46 -5.65
N PRO A 116 12.92 -7.34 -6.00
CA PRO A 116 13.77 -7.17 -7.18
C PRO A 116 13.01 -7.30 -8.51
N ASP A 117 11.81 -7.86 -8.49
CA ASP A 117 10.87 -7.98 -9.59
C ASP A 117 9.75 -6.93 -9.56
N ALA A 118 9.83 -5.94 -8.65
CA ALA A 118 8.90 -4.82 -8.61
C ALA A 118 8.81 -4.12 -9.98
N ARG A 119 7.57 -3.89 -10.42
CA ARG A 119 7.26 -3.40 -11.76
C ARG A 119 7.58 -1.92 -11.89
N THR A 120 8.35 -1.57 -12.91
CA THR A 120 8.70 -0.18 -13.28
C THR A 120 8.17 0.17 -14.68
N GLU A 121 7.32 -0.69 -15.24
CA GLU A 121 6.67 -0.57 -16.53
C GLU A 121 5.94 0.77 -16.62
N LEU A 122 5.86 1.31 -17.84
CA LEU A 122 5.24 2.60 -18.11
C LEU A 122 3.78 2.36 -18.52
N TYR A 123 2.85 2.74 -17.64
CA TYR A 123 1.42 2.55 -17.88
C TYR A 123 0.58 3.60 -17.14
N LEU A 124 -0.69 3.70 -17.52
CA LEU A 124 -1.74 4.35 -16.73
C LEU A 124 -2.81 3.33 -16.37
N GLN A 125 -3.36 3.43 -15.17
CA GLN A 125 -4.60 2.77 -14.80
C GLN A 125 -5.77 3.69 -15.14
N ARG A 126 -6.73 3.18 -15.90
CA ARG A 126 -7.95 3.91 -16.28
C ARG A 126 -9.02 3.71 -15.23
N LEU A 127 -9.69 4.79 -14.86
CA LEU A 127 -10.87 4.70 -14.01
C LEU A 127 -12.04 4.07 -14.79
N PRO A 128 -13.02 3.49 -14.07
CA PRO A 128 -14.22 2.98 -14.71
C PRO A 128 -14.90 4.02 -15.61
N GLY A 129 -15.04 3.71 -16.90
CA GLY A 129 -15.70 4.56 -17.89
C GLY A 129 -14.78 5.55 -18.62
N GLU A 130 -13.49 5.64 -18.28
CA GLU A 130 -12.55 6.50 -19.00
C GLU A 130 -12.16 5.93 -20.37
N SER A 131 -11.90 6.81 -21.34
CA SER A 131 -11.38 6.45 -22.65
C SER A 131 -9.98 5.83 -22.53
N LEU A 132 -9.68 4.84 -23.38
CA LEU A 132 -8.33 4.27 -23.52
C LEU A 132 -7.40 5.12 -24.38
N GLU A 133 -7.91 6.19 -25.01
CA GLU A 133 -7.15 7.11 -25.87
C GLU A 133 -6.41 6.43 -27.03
N GLY A 134 -6.94 5.30 -27.53
CA GLY A 134 -6.29 4.51 -28.58
C GLY A 134 -4.99 3.80 -28.15
N ARG A 135 -4.64 3.84 -26.86
CA ARG A 135 -3.45 3.19 -26.32
C ARG A 135 -3.68 1.68 -26.19
N PRO A 136 -2.65 0.85 -26.46
CA PRO A 136 -2.78 -0.59 -26.32
C PRO A 136 -2.94 -0.98 -24.84
N MET A 137 -3.80 -1.96 -24.58
CA MET A 137 -4.00 -2.47 -23.22
C MET A 137 -2.75 -3.20 -22.72
N LEU A 138 -2.49 -3.05 -21.42
CA LEU A 138 -1.47 -3.77 -20.68
C LEU A 138 -2.15 -4.87 -19.84
N PRO A 139 -1.80 -6.15 -20.02
CA PRO A 139 -2.28 -7.24 -19.17
C PRO A 139 -1.92 -7.01 -17.70
N GLY A 140 -2.85 -7.27 -16.78
CA GLY A 140 -2.60 -7.11 -15.35
C GLY A 140 -1.41 -7.92 -14.82
N ALA A 141 -1.08 -9.06 -15.45
CA ALA A 141 0.11 -9.86 -15.11
C ALA A 141 1.45 -9.14 -15.41
N GLU A 142 1.46 -8.11 -16.27
CA GLU A 142 2.62 -7.24 -16.48
C GLU A 142 2.69 -6.11 -15.44
N VAL A 143 1.61 -5.88 -14.68
CA VAL A 143 1.49 -4.79 -13.69
C VAL A 143 1.79 -5.27 -12.27
N THR A 144 1.54 -6.55 -11.97
CA THR A 144 1.74 -7.11 -10.62
C THR A 144 2.57 -8.38 -10.61
N THR A 145 3.35 -8.57 -9.56
CA THR A 145 4.01 -9.84 -9.22
C THR A 145 3.21 -10.65 -8.19
N LEU A 146 2.15 -10.06 -7.62
CA LEU A 146 1.24 -10.73 -6.72
C LEU A 146 0.20 -11.56 -7.49
N GLY A 147 0.38 -12.87 -7.48
CA GLY A 147 -0.56 -13.81 -8.13
C GLY A 147 -2.00 -13.66 -7.58
N GLY A 148 -2.98 -13.65 -8.49
CA GLY A 148 -4.39 -13.62 -8.12
C GLY A 148 -4.91 -12.30 -7.56
N ASN A 149 -4.17 -11.19 -7.74
CA ASN A 149 -4.62 -9.87 -7.29
C ASN A 149 -5.92 -9.46 -7.99
N ARG A 150 -7.02 -9.40 -7.22
CA ARG A 150 -8.37 -9.13 -7.73
C ARG A 150 -8.60 -7.65 -8.06
N VAL A 151 -7.88 -6.74 -7.42
CA VAL A 151 -7.94 -5.31 -7.73
C VAL A 151 -7.31 -5.09 -9.10
N VAL A 152 -6.17 -5.75 -9.34
CA VAL A 152 -5.51 -5.73 -10.65
C VAL A 152 -6.40 -6.33 -11.74
N ALA A 153 -7.00 -7.50 -11.47
CA ALA A 153 -7.85 -8.19 -12.44
C ALA A 153 -9.11 -7.43 -12.85
N ARG A 154 -9.54 -6.43 -12.06
CA ARG A 154 -10.73 -5.61 -12.32
C ARG A 154 -10.40 -4.22 -12.88
N SER A 155 -9.13 -3.86 -12.94
CA SER A 155 -8.66 -2.57 -13.43
C SER A 155 -8.27 -2.67 -14.90
N GLN A 156 -8.30 -1.53 -15.59
CA GLN A 156 -7.83 -1.42 -16.97
C GLN A 156 -6.52 -0.65 -16.99
N TYR A 157 -5.54 -1.18 -17.71
CA TYR A 157 -4.22 -0.55 -17.84
C TYR A 157 -3.94 -0.30 -19.31
N VAL A 158 -3.38 0.88 -19.61
CA VAL A 158 -2.92 1.25 -20.95
C VAL A 158 -1.42 1.46 -20.93
N ARG A 159 -0.73 0.95 -21.94
CA ARG A 159 0.72 1.09 -22.07
C ARG A 159 1.08 2.52 -22.43
N LEU A 160 2.17 3.01 -21.84
CA LEU A 160 2.83 4.25 -22.22
C LEU A 160 4.16 3.94 -22.92
N ALA A 161 4.56 4.82 -23.83
CA ALA A 161 5.90 4.85 -24.38
C ALA A 161 6.71 5.99 -23.74
N ALA A 162 8.04 5.85 -23.68
CA ALA A 162 8.90 6.96 -23.30
C ALA A 162 8.73 8.12 -24.31
N GLY A 163 8.65 9.35 -23.82
CA GLY A 163 8.35 10.53 -24.63
C GLY A 163 6.85 10.86 -24.75
N ASP A 164 5.95 9.95 -24.34
CA ASP A 164 4.52 10.25 -24.29
C ASP A 164 4.24 11.44 -23.35
N ARG A 165 3.16 12.17 -23.65
CA ARG A 165 2.68 13.27 -22.82
C ARG A 165 1.42 12.83 -22.08
N VAL A 166 1.46 12.87 -20.74
CA VAL A 166 0.38 12.40 -19.87
C VAL A 166 0.10 13.39 -18.75
N SER A 167 -1.08 13.31 -18.12
CA SER A 167 -1.40 14.16 -16.97
C SER A 167 -0.57 13.76 -15.74
N PRO A 168 0.07 14.70 -15.03
CA PRO A 168 0.68 14.45 -13.72
C PRO A 168 -0.25 13.74 -12.75
N ALA A 169 -1.53 14.09 -12.85
CA ALA A 169 -2.56 13.68 -11.93
C ALA A 169 -2.97 12.22 -12.19
N GLU A 170 -2.91 11.76 -13.45
CA GLU A 170 -3.08 10.35 -13.84
C GLU A 170 -1.87 9.50 -13.46
N VAL A 171 -0.65 10.06 -13.59
CA VAL A 171 0.59 9.38 -13.16
C VAL A 171 0.56 9.15 -11.66
N LEU A 172 0.30 10.21 -10.88
CA LEU A 172 0.23 10.12 -9.42
C LEU A 172 -0.86 9.13 -8.97
N SER A 173 -2.07 9.20 -9.54
CA SER A 173 -3.15 8.29 -9.17
C SER A 173 -2.83 6.85 -9.55
N THR A 174 -2.33 6.59 -10.76
CA THR A 174 -1.91 5.24 -11.17
C THR A 174 -0.87 4.67 -10.20
N ALA A 175 0.15 5.48 -9.88
CA ALA A 175 1.24 5.05 -9.03
C ALA A 175 0.79 4.76 -7.59
N SER A 176 -0.30 5.36 -7.12
CA SER A 176 -0.81 5.11 -5.77
C SER A 176 -1.28 3.69 -5.50
N ASP A 177 -1.52 2.87 -6.54
CA ASP A 177 -1.84 1.44 -6.39
C ASP A 177 -0.58 0.53 -6.52
N GLU A 178 0.55 1.05 -7.01
CA GLU A 178 1.73 0.23 -7.35
C GLU A 178 2.37 -0.52 -6.17
N PRO A 179 2.42 0.01 -4.94
CA PRO A 179 2.98 -0.74 -3.80
C PRO A 179 2.25 -2.07 -3.53
N ASP A 180 0.93 -2.09 -3.66
CA ASP A 180 0.09 -3.30 -3.53
C ASP A 180 0.34 -4.34 -4.64
N TYR A 181 1.01 -3.94 -5.72
CA TYR A 181 1.23 -4.80 -6.87
C TYR A 181 2.51 -5.65 -6.76
N GLY A 182 3.13 -5.63 -5.58
CA GLY A 182 4.16 -6.59 -5.19
C GLY A 182 5.50 -5.95 -4.84
N MET A 183 5.52 -4.64 -4.64
CA MET A 183 6.73 -3.89 -4.32
C MET A 183 7.35 -4.33 -2.98
N ASP A 184 6.51 -4.73 -2.04
CA ASP A 184 6.88 -5.10 -0.67
C ASP A 184 6.84 -6.61 -0.39
N LEU A 185 6.98 -7.44 -1.42
CA LEU A 185 6.91 -8.90 -1.28
C LEU A 185 8.23 -9.53 -0.85
N GLY A 186 8.15 -10.37 0.18
CA GLY A 186 9.21 -11.27 0.58
C GLY A 186 10.45 -10.57 1.11
N LEU A 187 10.29 -9.43 1.79
CA LEU A 187 11.41 -8.58 2.21
C LEU A 187 12.05 -9.01 3.54
N TRP A 188 11.38 -9.87 4.32
CA TRP A 188 11.85 -10.31 5.63
C TRP A 188 12.78 -11.54 5.54
N ALA A 189 13.64 -11.71 6.53
CA ALA A 189 14.67 -12.75 6.53
C ALA A 189 14.10 -14.18 6.51
N ASP A 190 12.88 -14.35 7.01
CA ASP A 190 12.14 -15.61 7.13
C ASP A 190 11.07 -15.82 6.03
N ASN A 191 11.00 -14.95 5.01
CA ASN A 191 10.08 -15.15 3.88
C ASN A 191 10.56 -16.17 2.83
N GLY A 192 11.75 -16.76 3.02
CA GLY A 192 12.30 -17.76 2.09
C GLY A 192 12.83 -17.21 0.77
N THR A 193 12.86 -15.89 0.57
CA THR A 193 13.37 -15.24 -0.65
C THR A 193 14.88 -15.00 -0.59
N ALA A 194 15.51 -14.83 -1.76
CA ALA A 194 16.94 -14.51 -1.82
C ALA A 194 17.24 -13.10 -1.30
N HIS A 195 16.40 -12.13 -1.63
CA HIS A 195 16.56 -10.74 -1.23
C HIS A 195 16.24 -10.51 0.25
N GLY A 196 15.19 -11.16 0.80
CA GLY A 196 14.83 -11.01 2.21
C GLY A 196 15.95 -11.42 3.17
N ARG A 197 16.76 -12.43 2.80
CA ARG A 197 17.94 -12.86 3.57
C ARG A 197 19.03 -11.80 3.69
N VAL A 198 19.12 -10.86 2.75
CA VAL A 198 20.20 -9.86 2.70
C VAL A 198 19.71 -8.43 2.97
N TYR A 199 18.40 -8.19 3.05
CA TYR A 199 17.82 -6.85 3.25
C TYR A 199 17.87 -6.33 4.69
N GLY A 200 18.15 -7.20 5.66
CA GLY A 200 18.44 -6.79 7.03
C GLY A 200 17.22 -6.33 7.84
N PHE A 201 15.99 -6.59 7.39
CA PHE A 201 14.77 -6.29 8.16
C PHE A 201 14.56 -7.23 9.37
N GLY A 202 15.26 -8.37 9.41
CA GLY A 202 15.06 -9.42 10.40
C GLY A 202 13.80 -10.26 10.10
N PRO A 203 13.31 -11.04 11.08
CA PRO A 203 12.10 -11.83 10.91
C PRO A 203 10.85 -10.95 10.82
N GLN A 204 9.87 -11.41 10.05
CA GLN A 204 8.59 -10.76 9.87
C GLN A 204 7.89 -10.60 11.23
N PRO A 205 7.49 -9.38 11.61
CA PRO A 205 6.99 -9.10 12.96
C PRO A 205 5.59 -9.67 13.24
N PHE A 206 4.74 -9.80 12.23
CA PHE A 206 3.39 -10.38 12.35
C PHE A 206 2.86 -10.85 10.99
N GLY A 207 1.81 -11.68 11.03
CA GLY A 207 1.30 -12.38 9.84
C GLY A 207 2.01 -13.72 9.60
N ASN A 208 1.73 -14.36 8.48
CA ASN A 208 2.33 -15.64 8.12
C ASN A 208 3.46 -15.44 7.10
N PRO A 209 4.74 -15.65 7.47
CA PRO A 209 5.88 -15.42 6.58
C PRO A 209 5.94 -16.37 5.38
N ALA A 210 5.19 -17.47 5.38
CA ALA A 210 5.09 -18.39 4.25
C ALA A 210 4.10 -17.92 3.17
N LEU A 211 3.26 -16.91 3.46
CA LEU A 211 2.27 -16.37 2.53
C LEU A 211 2.78 -15.06 1.91
N ALA A 212 2.96 -15.03 0.59
CA ALA A 212 3.51 -13.87 -0.12
C ALA A 212 2.79 -12.56 0.22
N PHE A 213 1.46 -12.51 0.12
CA PHE A 213 0.68 -11.30 0.44
C PHE A 213 0.84 -10.84 1.90
N SER A 214 1.08 -11.77 2.83
CA SER A 214 1.23 -11.43 4.25
C SER A 214 2.53 -10.70 4.54
N SER A 215 3.55 -10.84 3.70
CA SER A 215 4.87 -10.21 3.90
C SER A 215 4.86 -8.69 3.77
N GLN A 216 3.85 -8.14 3.08
CA GLN A 216 3.66 -6.71 2.89
C GLN A 216 3.06 -6.05 4.13
N ALA A 217 2.27 -6.79 4.93
CA ALA A 217 1.45 -6.22 6.00
C ALA A 217 2.25 -5.34 6.98
N PRO A 218 3.44 -5.72 7.48
CA PRO A 218 4.16 -4.84 8.41
C PRO A 218 4.78 -3.61 7.78
N ILE A 219 4.82 -3.54 6.45
CA ILE A 219 5.33 -2.37 5.72
C ILE A 219 4.18 -1.40 5.41
N HIS A 220 2.95 -1.91 5.25
CA HIS A 220 1.76 -1.13 4.94
C HIS A 220 0.96 -0.69 6.18
N MET A 221 1.05 -1.44 7.28
CA MET A 221 0.22 -1.21 8.48
C MET A 221 0.92 -0.35 9.53
N GLY A 222 0.15 0.43 10.29
CA GLY A 222 0.66 1.25 11.40
C GLY A 222 -0.32 1.26 12.58
N PHE A 223 0.06 0.65 13.70
CA PHE A 223 -0.81 0.49 14.88
C PHE A 223 -0.54 1.54 15.97
N TRP A 224 -0.19 2.77 15.58
CA TRP A 224 0.29 3.82 16.50
C TRP A 224 -0.73 4.28 17.54
N HIS A 225 -2.02 4.06 17.28
CA HIS A 225 -3.12 4.48 18.15
C HIS A 225 -3.82 3.30 18.82
N GLU A 226 -3.18 2.13 18.88
CA GLU A 226 -3.71 1.01 19.67
C GLU A 226 -3.71 1.31 21.16
N SER A 227 -4.63 0.65 21.88
CA SER A 227 -4.72 0.84 23.32
C SER A 227 -3.38 0.48 24.01
N PRO A 228 -2.99 1.15 25.10
CA PRO A 228 -1.74 0.87 25.80
C PRO A 228 -1.58 -0.60 26.21
N ILE A 229 -2.69 -1.25 26.59
CA ILE A 229 -2.70 -2.68 26.98
C ILE A 229 -2.33 -3.58 25.80
N VAL A 230 -2.94 -3.36 24.62
CA VAL A 230 -2.61 -4.11 23.39
C VAL A 230 -1.16 -3.84 23.00
N SER A 231 -0.75 -2.58 23.04
CA SER A 231 0.63 -2.17 22.71
C SER A 231 1.68 -2.76 23.65
N ALA A 232 1.32 -3.02 24.91
CA ALA A 232 2.19 -3.68 25.88
C ALA A 232 2.20 -5.21 25.73
N ALA A 233 1.05 -5.82 25.40
CA ALA A 233 0.93 -7.26 25.23
C ALA A 233 1.53 -7.77 23.91
N ALA A 234 1.55 -6.93 22.88
CA ALA A 234 2.02 -7.27 21.54
C ALA A 234 3.00 -6.22 21.00
N PRO A 235 4.18 -6.04 21.62
CA PRO A 235 5.15 -5.03 21.20
C PRO A 235 5.68 -5.23 19.78
N PHE A 236 5.60 -6.46 19.24
CA PHE A 236 5.94 -6.76 17.84
C PHE A 236 5.07 -5.99 16.83
N LEU A 237 3.86 -5.55 17.21
CA LEU A 237 3.00 -4.71 16.37
C LEU A 237 3.55 -3.30 16.15
N LYS A 238 4.54 -2.87 16.94
CA LYS A 238 5.21 -1.57 16.75
C LYS A 238 6.28 -1.62 15.67
N ARG A 239 6.75 -2.83 15.30
CA ARG A 239 7.73 -3.02 14.24
C ARG A 239 7.05 -2.91 12.89
N THR A 240 6.69 -1.68 12.51
CA THR A 240 6.10 -1.39 11.20
C THR A 240 6.90 -0.36 10.43
N LEU A 241 6.77 -0.36 9.10
CA LEU A 241 7.57 0.47 8.20
C LEU A 241 6.79 1.41 7.25
N PRO A 242 5.50 1.78 7.46
CA PRO A 242 4.83 2.69 6.55
C PRO A 242 5.47 4.08 6.56
N GLU A 243 5.92 4.58 7.72
CA GLU A 243 6.60 5.89 7.80
C GLU A 243 7.95 5.89 7.06
N TYR A 244 8.69 4.77 7.11
CA TYR A 244 9.89 4.57 6.30
C TYR A 244 9.59 4.68 4.81
N ARG A 245 8.54 4.01 4.32
CA ARG A 245 8.12 4.07 2.91
C ARG A 245 7.65 5.46 2.50
N ILE A 246 6.81 6.11 3.31
CA ILE A 246 6.32 7.47 3.06
C ILE A 246 7.50 8.44 2.89
N THR A 247 8.41 8.46 3.86
CA THR A 247 9.52 9.43 3.89
C THR A 247 10.53 9.15 2.79
N LEU A 248 10.82 7.88 2.49
CA LEU A 248 11.71 7.48 1.40
C LEU A 248 11.18 7.95 0.05
N PHE A 249 9.91 7.68 -0.23
CA PHE A 249 9.30 8.05 -1.50
C PHE A 249 9.05 9.55 -1.62
N ILE A 250 8.79 10.27 -0.52
CA ILE A 250 8.80 11.74 -0.50
C ILE A 250 10.19 12.29 -0.85
N ALA A 251 11.27 11.72 -0.30
CA ALA A 251 12.63 12.17 -0.60
C ALA A 251 12.95 12.01 -2.09
N LEU A 252 12.61 10.86 -2.67
CA LEU A 252 12.77 10.57 -4.10
C LEU A 252 11.89 11.50 -4.96
N ALA A 253 10.61 11.67 -4.62
CA ALA A 253 9.68 12.55 -5.33
C ALA A 253 10.19 13.99 -5.37
N ARG A 254 10.60 14.51 -4.21
CA ARG A 254 11.12 15.88 -4.08
C ARG A 254 12.40 16.06 -4.90
N GLN A 255 13.29 15.07 -4.89
CA GLN A 255 14.50 15.13 -5.70
C GLN A 255 14.17 15.16 -7.20
N ALA A 256 13.39 14.19 -7.67
CA ALA A 256 13.03 14.07 -9.08
C ALA A 256 12.30 15.32 -9.61
N LEU A 257 11.33 15.86 -8.86
CA LEU A 257 10.62 17.10 -9.23
C LEU A 257 11.57 18.30 -9.33
N ARG A 258 12.49 18.49 -8.37
CA ARG A 258 13.43 19.62 -8.37
C ARG A 258 14.42 19.58 -9.54
N THR A 259 14.76 18.40 -10.02
CA THR A 259 15.75 18.21 -11.09
C THR A 259 15.13 17.95 -12.45
N GLY A 260 13.83 18.24 -12.64
CA GLY A 260 13.17 18.17 -13.94
C GLY A 260 12.70 16.78 -14.37
N HIS A 261 12.78 15.77 -13.51
CA HIS A 261 12.31 14.41 -13.76
C HIS A 261 10.86 14.24 -13.28
N ALA A 262 9.96 15.05 -13.86
CA ALA A 262 8.61 15.23 -13.33
C ALA A 262 7.78 13.93 -13.32
N TYR A 263 7.93 13.06 -14.33
CA TYR A 263 7.22 11.78 -14.38
C TYR A 263 7.55 10.89 -13.17
N TRP A 264 8.84 10.67 -12.90
CA TRP A 264 9.27 9.93 -11.70
C TRP A 264 8.96 10.67 -10.40
N GLY A 265 9.03 11.99 -10.42
CA GLY A 265 8.57 12.83 -9.31
C GLY A 265 7.13 12.54 -8.89
N TRP A 266 6.20 12.52 -9.83
CA TRP A 266 4.80 12.21 -9.57
C TRP A 266 4.55 10.73 -9.27
N ARG A 267 5.30 9.82 -9.90
CA ARG A 267 5.20 8.38 -9.61
C ARG A 267 5.65 8.04 -8.19
N PHE A 268 6.80 8.56 -7.74
CA PHE A 268 7.26 8.44 -6.35
C PHE A 268 6.29 9.12 -5.37
N ALA A 269 5.70 10.26 -5.73
CA ALA A 269 4.68 10.90 -4.90
C ALA A 269 3.43 10.01 -4.75
N GLY A 270 3.02 9.31 -5.81
CA GLY A 270 1.96 8.30 -5.74
C GLY A 270 2.32 7.14 -4.82
N TRP A 271 3.54 6.61 -4.90
CA TRP A 271 4.02 5.58 -3.98
C TRP A 271 4.00 6.05 -2.53
N ALA A 272 4.44 7.28 -2.24
CA ALA A 272 4.33 7.83 -0.88
C ALA A 272 2.86 7.94 -0.43
N LEU A 273 1.99 8.43 -1.31
CA LEU A 273 0.57 8.64 -1.02
C LEU A 273 -0.16 7.33 -0.71
N HIS A 274 0.23 6.21 -1.36
CA HIS A 274 -0.30 4.88 -1.06
C HIS A 274 -0.27 4.58 0.44
N TYR A 275 0.91 4.63 1.07
CA TYR A 275 1.07 4.31 2.49
C TYR A 275 0.37 5.33 3.40
N VAL A 276 0.27 6.59 2.98
CA VAL A 276 -0.56 7.58 3.70
C VAL A 276 -2.03 7.14 3.68
N GLN A 277 -2.53 6.68 2.53
CA GLN A 277 -3.90 6.21 2.40
C GLN A 277 -4.16 4.92 3.17
N ASP A 278 -3.21 3.99 3.20
CA ASP A 278 -3.32 2.78 4.03
C ASP A 278 -3.60 3.16 5.47
N LEU A 279 -2.85 4.11 6.03
CA LEU A 279 -3.04 4.55 7.43
C LEU A 279 -4.40 5.23 7.69
N THR A 280 -5.14 5.63 6.64
CA THR A 280 -6.53 6.12 6.77
C THR A 280 -7.57 5.00 6.71
N GLN A 281 -7.15 3.80 6.32
CA GLN A 281 -8.00 2.64 6.15
C GLN A 281 -7.95 1.79 7.45
N PRO A 282 -9.09 1.54 8.11
CA PRO A 282 -9.09 0.93 9.44
C PRO A 282 -8.38 -0.42 9.54
N TYR A 283 -8.38 -1.22 8.47
CA TYR A 283 -7.70 -2.51 8.43
C TYR A 283 -6.17 -2.41 8.46
N HIS A 284 -5.58 -1.28 8.02
CA HIS A 284 -4.14 -1.05 8.16
C HIS A 284 -3.76 -0.28 9.43
N ALA A 285 -4.72 0.32 10.14
CA ALA A 285 -4.48 1.14 11.33
C ALA A 285 -4.93 0.50 12.66
N ARG A 286 -5.62 -0.65 12.62
CA ARG A 286 -6.14 -1.38 13.78
C ARG A 286 -5.92 -2.88 13.66
N VAL A 287 -5.56 -3.52 14.78
CA VAL A 287 -5.29 -4.96 14.83
C VAL A 287 -6.54 -5.78 14.52
N LEU A 288 -7.66 -5.40 15.14
CA LEU A 288 -8.99 -5.96 14.89
C LEU A 288 -9.98 -4.81 14.69
N PRO A 289 -10.07 -4.25 13.48
CA PRO A 289 -10.90 -3.10 13.23
C PRO A 289 -12.38 -3.45 13.50
N GLY A 290 -13.10 -2.56 14.19
CA GLY A 290 -14.48 -2.80 14.61
C GLY A 290 -14.64 -3.49 15.97
N LEU A 291 -13.54 -3.87 16.65
CA LEU A 291 -13.56 -4.40 18.02
C LEU A 291 -12.92 -3.44 19.03
N GLY A 292 -13.55 -3.32 20.20
CA GLY A 292 -12.95 -2.63 21.35
C GLY A 292 -11.95 -3.52 22.11
N THR A 293 -11.03 -2.91 22.86
CA THR A 293 -9.98 -3.60 23.63
C THR A 293 -10.50 -4.72 24.53
N ALA A 294 -11.60 -4.51 25.25
CA ALA A 294 -12.18 -5.54 26.13
C ALA A 294 -12.60 -6.81 25.35
N ARG A 295 -13.14 -6.64 24.14
CA ARG A 295 -13.54 -7.75 23.27
C ARG A 295 -12.31 -8.46 22.68
N MET A 296 -11.25 -7.72 22.36
CA MET A 296 -9.97 -8.32 21.94
C MET A 296 -9.33 -9.15 23.05
N LEU A 297 -9.31 -8.65 24.29
CA LEU A 297 -8.80 -9.38 25.45
C LEU A 297 -9.63 -10.64 25.73
N TRP A 298 -10.94 -10.58 25.56
CA TRP A 298 -11.82 -11.74 25.69
C TRP A 298 -11.52 -12.81 24.63
N ILE A 299 -11.35 -12.43 23.36
CA ILE A 299 -10.94 -13.37 22.29
C ILE A 299 -9.60 -14.03 22.64
N ASN A 300 -8.63 -13.24 23.08
CA ASN A 300 -7.33 -13.77 23.45
C ASN A 300 -7.44 -14.74 24.64
N ALA A 301 -8.26 -14.44 25.64
CA ALA A 301 -8.53 -15.34 26.76
C ALA A 301 -9.18 -16.65 26.30
N LEU A 302 -10.15 -16.60 25.38
CA LEU A 302 -10.75 -17.78 24.76
C LEU A 302 -9.72 -18.60 23.96
N SER A 303 -8.83 -17.93 23.22
CA SER A 303 -7.77 -18.59 22.46
C SER A 303 -6.72 -19.25 23.36
N LEU A 304 -6.35 -18.61 24.48
CA LEU A 304 -5.46 -19.20 25.49
C LEU A 304 -6.10 -20.37 26.23
N ALA A 305 -7.44 -20.36 26.37
CA ALA A 305 -8.23 -21.48 26.87
C ALA A 305 -8.46 -22.58 25.81
N GLY A 306 -7.75 -22.52 24.68
CA GLY A 306 -7.96 -23.24 23.42
C GLY A 306 -7.82 -24.77 23.43
N GLU A 307 -7.89 -25.43 24.59
CA GLU A 307 -8.21 -26.86 24.67
C GLU A 307 -9.74 -27.12 24.62
N ASN A 308 -10.57 -26.07 24.63
CA ASN A 308 -12.03 -26.18 24.57
C ASN A 308 -12.60 -25.85 23.17
N PRO A 309 -13.24 -26.82 22.47
CA PRO A 309 -13.92 -26.60 21.18
C PRO A 309 -14.91 -25.43 21.17
N ALA A 310 -15.65 -25.20 22.26
CA ALA A 310 -16.62 -24.11 22.34
C ALA A 310 -15.96 -22.72 22.35
N ALA A 311 -14.75 -22.59 22.90
CA ALA A 311 -13.99 -21.34 22.89
C ALA A 311 -13.45 -21.03 21.49
N ARG A 312 -13.05 -22.07 20.75
CA ARG A 312 -12.63 -21.98 19.35
C ARG A 312 -13.79 -21.57 18.43
N ASP A 313 -14.96 -22.18 18.57
CA ASP A 313 -16.13 -21.87 17.74
C ASP A 313 -16.63 -20.45 18.01
N ALA A 314 -16.68 -20.03 19.28
CA ALA A 314 -17.02 -18.65 19.64
C ALA A 314 -16.05 -17.61 19.07
N MET A 315 -14.75 -17.94 18.95
CA MET A 315 -13.77 -17.09 18.29
C MET A 315 -14.02 -16.99 16.78
N ILE A 316 -14.33 -18.11 16.12
CA ILE A 316 -14.62 -18.15 14.68
C ILE A 316 -15.87 -17.34 14.35
N ASP A 317 -16.96 -17.54 15.11
CA ASP A 317 -18.22 -16.81 14.93
C ASP A 317 -18.06 -15.29 15.11
N LEU A 318 -17.07 -14.88 15.90
CA LEU A 318 -16.78 -13.47 16.15
C LEU A 318 -15.91 -12.85 15.06
N LEU A 319 -14.86 -13.54 14.64
CA LEU A 319 -13.86 -13.02 13.72
C LEU A 319 -14.37 -13.05 12.28
N VAL A 320 -15.14 -14.06 11.89
CA VAL A 320 -15.55 -14.21 10.50
C VAL A 320 -16.45 -13.07 10.01
N PRO A 321 -17.56 -12.71 10.67
CA PRO A 321 -18.41 -11.62 10.20
C PRO A 321 -17.62 -10.31 10.10
N LEU A 322 -16.79 -10.04 11.11
CA LEU A 322 -15.91 -8.87 11.17
C LEU A 322 -14.97 -8.82 9.96
N MET A 323 -14.25 -9.91 9.70
CA MET A 323 -13.27 -10.00 8.63
C MET A 323 -13.89 -10.08 7.23
N SER A 324 -15.18 -10.45 7.12
CA SER A 324 -15.90 -10.49 5.84
C SER A 324 -16.18 -9.09 5.26
N GLU A 325 -16.20 -8.06 6.11
CA GLU A 325 -16.48 -6.67 5.73
C GLU A 325 -15.22 -5.94 5.21
N PHE A 326 -14.01 -6.42 5.53
CA PHE A 326 -12.75 -5.74 5.19
C PHE A 326 -12.15 -6.18 3.84
N GLY A 327 -12.68 -5.71 2.71
CA GLY A 327 -11.99 -5.85 1.42
C GLY A 327 -11.83 -7.30 0.90
N ALA A 328 -11.22 -7.45 -0.28
CA ALA A 328 -11.23 -8.73 -1.02
C ALA A 328 -10.27 -9.79 -0.46
N HIS A 329 -9.15 -9.38 0.12
CA HIS A 329 -8.12 -10.28 0.65
C HIS A 329 -8.53 -10.89 2.00
N THR A 330 -9.17 -10.10 2.87
CA THR A 330 -9.69 -10.58 4.15
C THR A 330 -10.84 -11.58 3.97
N ARG A 331 -11.70 -11.39 2.96
CA ARG A 331 -12.72 -12.39 2.57
C ARG A 331 -12.14 -13.71 2.07
N ALA A 332 -10.94 -13.72 1.49
CA ALA A 332 -10.27 -14.95 1.07
C ALA A 332 -9.70 -15.70 2.29
N PHE A 333 -9.07 -14.98 3.22
CA PHE A 333 -8.59 -15.53 4.50
C PHE A 333 -9.73 -16.13 5.34
N VAL A 334 -10.87 -15.43 5.42
CA VAL A 334 -12.08 -15.92 6.10
C VAL A 334 -12.61 -17.23 5.52
N ARG A 335 -12.64 -17.36 4.18
CA ARG A 335 -13.08 -18.61 3.53
C ARG A 335 -12.13 -19.77 3.83
N ALA A 336 -10.82 -19.51 3.83
CA ALA A 336 -9.83 -20.50 4.24
C ALA A 336 -10.01 -20.94 5.71
N LEU A 337 -10.35 -20.04 6.63
CA LEU A 337 -10.69 -20.39 8.02
C LEU A 337 -11.96 -21.26 8.14
N ARG A 338 -12.88 -21.17 7.18
CA ARG A 338 -14.12 -21.97 7.12
C ARG A 338 -13.98 -23.30 6.39
N GLY A 339 -12.83 -23.57 5.77
CA GLY A 339 -12.67 -24.73 4.88
C GLY A 339 -13.51 -24.65 3.60
N GLU A 340 -13.92 -23.44 3.21
CA GLU A 340 -14.65 -23.18 1.97
C GLU A 340 -13.65 -22.88 0.83
N PRO A 341 -13.87 -23.38 -0.40
CA PRO A 341 -13.00 -23.12 -1.55
C PRO A 341 -12.95 -21.66 -2.03
#